data_AF-A0A9P8SN05-F1
#
_entry.id   AF-A0A9P8SN05-F1
#
_cell.length_a   1.000
_cell.length_b   1.000
_cell.length_c   1.000
_cell.angle_alpha   90.00
_cell.angle_beta   90.00
_cell.angle_gamma   90.00
#
_symmetry.space_group_name_H-M   'P 1'
#
loop_
_entity.id
_entity.type
_entity.pdbx_description
1 polymer ?
#
loop_
_entity_poly.entity_id
_entity_poly.type
_entity_poly.pdbx_seq_one_letter_code
_entity_poly.pdbx_strand_id
1 'polypeptide(L)'
;MAYHSHHILDIGDMYERLLELHVSGKEATVPLFSTVTGERVASEFQFGPKYWRDNLESPVPFNTTVQGILDELAPGAIFLEIEPHSALQGPLREIFRAKTDKRPNYVPTLVRGSDAVESALRVVRQLLTHGYPIDLSYINPETPVLTDLPKYP
;
A
#
# COMPACT_ATOMS: atom_id res chain seq x y z
N MET A 1 0.05 10.32 -21.81
CA MET A 1 1.11 9.35 -22.19
C MET A 1 0.64 7.96 -21.85
N ALA A 2 1.00 6.95 -22.63
CA ALA A 2 0.68 5.55 -22.35
C ALA A 2 1.89 4.89 -21.69
N TYR A 3 1.88 4.78 -20.37
CA TYR A 3 2.93 4.09 -19.62
C TYR A 3 3.01 2.61 -19.99
N HIS A 4 4.14 1.96 -19.68
CA HIS A 4 4.36 0.54 -19.92
C HIS A 4 4.19 0.13 -21.39
N SER A 5 4.53 1.04 -22.31
CA SER A 5 4.41 0.86 -23.76
C SER A 5 5.63 1.43 -24.47
N HIS A 6 5.77 1.11 -25.76
CA HIS A 6 6.86 1.61 -26.60
C HIS A 6 6.97 3.15 -26.61
N HIS A 7 5.89 3.89 -26.31
CA HIS A 7 5.91 5.35 -26.20
C HIS A 7 6.83 5.90 -25.09
N ILE A 8 7.19 5.08 -24.11
CA ILE A 8 8.05 5.50 -22.98
C ILE A 8 9.54 5.23 -23.26
N LEU A 9 9.86 4.30 -24.15
CA LEU A 9 11.24 3.86 -24.39
C LEU A 9 12.14 5.01 -24.85
N ASP A 10 11.59 5.94 -25.63
CA ASP A 10 12.34 7.11 -26.14
C ASP A 10 12.81 8.07 -25.03
N ILE A 11 12.14 8.07 -23.87
CA ILE A 11 12.48 8.94 -22.74
C ILE A 11 13.14 8.19 -21.58
N GLY A 12 13.19 6.86 -21.61
CA GLY A 12 13.68 6.01 -20.52
C GLY A 12 15.14 6.25 -20.16
N ASP A 13 16.01 6.31 -21.17
CA ASP A 13 17.44 6.61 -20.98
C ASP A 13 17.67 7.98 -20.33
N MET A 14 16.89 8.99 -20.74
CA MET A 14 16.99 10.33 -20.16
C MET A 14 16.48 10.32 -18.71
N TYR A 15 15.37 9.63 -18.46
CA TYR A 15 14.79 9.49 -17.12
C TYR A 15 15.78 8.83 -16.16
N GLU A 16 16.41 7.72 -16.55
CA GLU A 16 17.41 7.01 -15.74
C GLU A 16 18.59 7.92 -15.38
N ARG A 17 19.17 8.64 -16.35
CA ARG A 17 20.28 9.58 -16.12
C ARG A 17 19.91 10.71 -15.16
N LEU A 18 18.69 11.22 -15.23
CA LEU A 18 18.22 12.26 -14.31
C LEU A 18 18.09 11.70 -12.88
N LEU A 19 17.67 10.44 -12.74
CA LEU A 19 17.58 9.78 -11.43
C LEU A 19 18.95 9.46 -10.83
N GLU A 20 19.98 9.16 -11.62
CA GLU A 20 21.34 8.91 -11.12
C GLU A 20 21.89 10.04 -10.23
N LEU A 21 21.42 11.28 -10.45
CA LEU A 21 21.82 12.46 -9.68
C LEU A 21 21.12 12.57 -8.31
N HIS A 22 20.02 11.84 -8.11
CA HIS A 22 19.09 12.08 -6.99
C HIS A 22 18.67 10.82 -6.24
N VAL A 23 18.80 9.64 -6.84
CA VAL A 23 18.31 8.37 -6.30
C VAL A 23 19.46 7.41 -6.09
N SER A 24 19.70 7.10 -4.82
CA SER A 24 20.54 5.98 -4.39
C SER A 24 19.63 4.85 -3.89
N GLY A 25 19.79 3.65 -4.43
CA GLY A 25 19.11 2.46 -3.92
C GLY A 25 19.43 2.23 -2.44
N LYS A 26 18.44 1.75 -1.69
CA LYS A 26 18.58 1.33 -0.30
C LYS A 26 17.86 0.01 -0.10
N GLU A 27 18.34 -0.75 0.88
CA GLU A 27 17.72 -2.00 1.30
C GLU A 27 16.33 -1.74 1.90
N ALA A 28 15.41 -2.67 1.64
CA ALA A 28 14.08 -2.61 2.23
C ALA A 28 14.12 -3.08 3.69
N THR A 29 13.61 -2.25 4.61
CA THR A 29 13.50 -2.59 6.04
C THR A 29 12.22 -3.36 6.38
N VAL A 30 11.30 -3.46 5.42
CA VAL A 30 10.06 -4.23 5.50
C VAL A 30 9.94 -5.12 4.26
N PRO A 31 9.28 -6.29 4.35
CA PRO A 31 9.03 -7.14 3.18
C PRO A 31 8.37 -6.35 2.05
N LEU A 32 8.93 -6.43 0.85
CA LEU A 32 8.43 -5.74 -0.33
C LEU A 32 8.13 -6.75 -1.43
N PHE A 33 6.92 -6.65 -1.99
CA PHE A 33 6.53 -7.34 -3.22
C PHE A 33 6.56 -6.34 -4.35
N SER A 34 7.48 -6.52 -5.30
CA SER A 34 7.66 -5.59 -6.40
C SER A 34 6.72 -5.95 -7.54
N THR A 35 5.94 -4.99 -7.99
CA THR A 35 5.16 -5.13 -9.22
C THR A 35 6.00 -4.89 -10.48
N VAL A 36 7.31 -4.72 -10.37
CA VAL A 36 8.25 -4.76 -11.51
C VAL A 36 8.74 -6.18 -11.71
N THR A 37 9.16 -6.86 -10.63
CA THR A 37 9.64 -8.25 -10.69
C THR A 37 8.50 -9.27 -10.63
N GLY A 38 7.34 -8.89 -10.08
CA GLY A 38 6.17 -9.75 -9.91
C GLY A 38 6.20 -10.63 -8.66
N GLU A 39 7.19 -10.45 -7.79
CA GLU A 39 7.46 -11.32 -6.64
C GLU A 39 8.00 -10.55 -5.43
N ARG A 40 8.16 -11.26 -4.31
CA ARG A 40 8.84 -10.74 -3.13
C ARG A 40 10.32 -10.54 -3.43
N VAL A 41 10.82 -9.33 -3.22
CA VAL A 41 12.25 -9.05 -3.39
C VAL A 41 13.03 -9.30 -2.10
N ALA A 42 14.30 -9.67 -2.25
CA ALA A 42 15.22 -9.82 -1.13
C ALA A 42 15.51 -8.46 -0.45
N SER A 43 15.92 -8.47 0.81
CA SER A 43 16.24 -7.25 1.58
C SER A 43 17.32 -6.39 0.90
N GLU A 44 18.32 -7.05 0.34
CA GLU A 44 19.47 -6.50 -0.35
C GLU A 44 19.16 -5.97 -1.75
N PHE A 45 17.91 -6.15 -2.23
CA PHE A 45 17.49 -5.65 -3.53
C PHE A 45 17.59 -4.12 -3.57
N GLN A 46 18.24 -3.60 -4.61
CA GLN A 46 18.53 -2.17 -4.73
C GLN A 46 17.53 -1.48 -5.66
N PHE A 47 16.77 -0.52 -5.12
CA PHE A 47 15.82 0.30 -5.88
C PHE A 47 16.50 1.52 -6.53
N GLY A 48 17.47 1.26 -7.41
CA GLY A 48 18.25 2.28 -8.11
C GLY A 48 17.55 2.88 -9.35
N PRO A 49 18.19 3.85 -10.02
CA PRO A 49 17.65 4.50 -11.23
C PRO A 49 17.09 3.54 -12.28
N LYS A 50 17.84 2.47 -12.59
CA LYS A 50 17.43 1.44 -13.53
C LYS A 50 16.10 0.76 -13.14
N TYR A 51 15.93 0.40 -11.87
CA TYR A 51 14.68 -0.21 -11.40
C TYR A 51 13.48 0.71 -11.63
N TRP A 52 13.64 2.01 -11.40
CA TRP A 52 12.56 2.98 -11.62
C TRP A 52 12.27 3.22 -13.09
N ARG A 53 13.28 3.12 -13.96
CA ARG A 53 13.05 3.06 -15.42
C ARG A 53 12.28 1.79 -15.78
N ASP A 54 12.70 0.63 -15.29
CA ASP A 54 12.01 -0.63 -15.54
C ASP A 54 10.55 -0.56 -15.08
N ASN A 55 10.27 0.09 -13.94
CA ASN A 55 8.91 0.36 -13.47
C ASN A 55 8.10 1.23 -14.44
N LEU A 56 8.72 2.21 -15.08
CA LEU A 56 8.08 3.12 -16.04
C LEU A 56 7.74 2.42 -17.37
N GLU A 57 8.61 1.51 -17.80
CA GLU A 57 8.59 0.87 -19.13
C GLU A 57 7.92 -0.50 -19.16
N SER A 58 8.02 -1.27 -18.08
CA SER A 58 7.58 -2.67 -18.03
C SER A 58 6.12 -2.77 -17.60
N PRO A 59 5.34 -3.74 -18.13
CA PRO A 59 4.00 -4.04 -17.63
C PRO A 59 3.99 -4.29 -16.11
N VAL A 60 2.89 -3.95 -15.46
CA VAL A 60 2.72 -4.11 -14.00
C VAL A 60 1.97 -5.43 -13.72
N PRO A 61 2.66 -6.55 -13.38
CA PRO A 61 2.04 -7.82 -12.97
C PRO A 61 1.33 -7.76 -11.59
N PHE A 62 0.39 -6.84 -11.42
CA PHE A 62 -0.33 -6.61 -10.17
C PHE A 62 -1.05 -7.86 -9.64
N ASN A 63 -1.75 -8.59 -10.52
CA ASN A 63 -2.45 -9.82 -10.17
C ASN A 63 -1.50 -10.87 -9.57
N THR A 64 -0.40 -11.17 -10.27
CA THR A 64 0.62 -12.13 -9.82
C THR A 64 1.22 -11.71 -8.49
N THR A 65 1.57 -10.43 -8.37
CA THR A 65 2.20 -9.88 -7.17
C THR A 65 1.29 -10.01 -5.95
N VAL A 66 0.00 -9.64 -6.08
CA VAL A 66 -0.97 -9.76 -4.98
C VAL A 66 -1.23 -11.22 -4.62
N GLN A 67 -1.27 -12.14 -5.60
CA GLN A 67 -1.38 -13.56 -5.28
C GLN A 67 -0.20 -14.07 -4.45
N GLY A 68 1.03 -13.62 -4.74
CA GLY A 68 2.20 -13.91 -3.92
C GLY A 68 2.08 -13.34 -2.50
N ILE A 69 1.53 -12.13 -2.34
CA ILE A 69 1.23 -11.58 -1.01
C ILE A 69 0.24 -12.47 -0.25
N LEU A 70 -0.81 -12.94 -0.92
CA LEU A 70 -1.83 -13.80 -0.30
C LEU A 70 -1.26 -15.15 0.16
N ASP A 71 -0.27 -15.69 -0.55
CA ASP A 71 0.41 -16.94 -0.18
C ASP A 71 1.23 -16.81 1.11
N GLU A 72 1.73 -15.61 1.42
CA GLU A 72 2.49 -15.31 2.65
C GLU A 72 1.68 -14.57 3.73
N LEU A 73 0.38 -14.35 3.49
CA LEU A 73 -0.43 -13.49 4.34
C LEU A 73 -0.72 -14.12 5.70
N ALA A 74 -0.38 -13.41 6.77
CA ALA A 74 -0.70 -13.86 8.12
C ALA A 74 -2.22 -13.86 8.37
N PRO A 75 -2.77 -14.82 9.14
CA PRO A 75 -4.17 -14.79 9.55
C PRO A 75 -4.54 -13.49 10.24
N GLY A 76 -5.65 -12.87 9.82
CA GLY A 76 -6.13 -11.61 10.38
C GLY A 76 -5.47 -10.35 9.80
N ALA A 77 -4.53 -10.48 8.85
CA ALA A 77 -3.93 -9.35 8.17
C ALA A 77 -4.96 -8.47 7.44
N ILE A 78 -4.67 -7.17 7.37
CA ILE A 78 -5.48 -6.17 6.67
C ILE A 78 -4.69 -5.64 5.46
N PHE A 79 -5.36 -5.56 4.31
CA PHE A 79 -4.92 -4.80 3.16
C PHE A 79 -5.36 -3.34 3.32
N LEU A 80 -4.41 -2.49 3.71
CA LEU A 80 -4.61 -1.05 3.82
C LEU A 80 -4.16 -0.37 2.52
N GLU A 81 -5.09 0.26 1.79
CA GLU A 81 -4.78 1.01 0.55
C GLU A 81 -4.51 2.49 0.88
N ILE A 82 -3.28 2.93 0.64
CA ILE A 82 -2.80 4.30 0.94
C ILE A 82 -2.87 5.15 -0.32
N GLU A 83 -4.04 5.71 -0.62
CA GLU A 83 -4.31 6.46 -1.84
C GLU A 83 -5.44 7.50 -1.61
N PRO A 84 -5.53 8.57 -2.45
CA PRO A 84 -6.59 9.59 -2.33
C PRO A 84 -8.01 9.07 -2.63
N HIS A 85 -8.12 7.83 -3.11
CA HIS A 85 -9.37 7.08 -3.26
C HIS A 85 -9.07 5.58 -3.34
N SER A 86 -10.10 4.73 -3.27
CA SER A 86 -10.03 3.28 -3.34
C SER A 86 -9.98 2.77 -4.79
N ALA A 87 -8.92 3.09 -5.53
CA ALA A 87 -8.76 2.71 -6.93
C ALA A 87 -8.50 1.19 -7.09
N LEU A 88 -7.81 0.56 -6.13
CA LEU A 88 -7.45 -0.87 -6.23
C LEU A 88 -8.52 -1.81 -5.64
N GLN A 89 -9.58 -1.28 -5.01
CA GLN A 89 -10.65 -2.08 -4.42
C GLN A 89 -11.28 -3.09 -5.39
N GLY A 90 -11.56 -2.66 -6.62
CA GLY A 90 -12.16 -3.53 -7.65
C GLY A 90 -11.23 -4.69 -8.02
N PRO A 91 -10.01 -4.40 -8.53
CA PRO A 91 -9.00 -5.42 -8.85
C PRO A 91 -8.68 -6.35 -7.68
N LEU A 92 -8.44 -5.82 -6.47
CA LEU A 92 -8.14 -6.62 -5.29
C LEU A 92 -9.28 -7.59 -4.96
N ARG A 93 -10.54 -7.12 -5.03
CA ARG A 93 -11.71 -7.97 -4.78
C ARG A 93 -11.80 -9.16 -5.75
N GLU A 94 -11.45 -8.95 -7.02
CA GLU A 94 -11.43 -10.02 -8.02
C GLU A 94 -10.32 -11.03 -7.74
N ILE A 95 -9.12 -10.56 -7.44
CA ILE A 95 -7.97 -11.41 -7.09
C ILE A 95 -8.27 -12.24 -5.83
N PHE A 96 -8.81 -11.61 -4.78
CA PHE A 96 -9.17 -12.28 -3.54
C PHE A 96 -10.17 -13.40 -3.78
N ARG A 97 -11.24 -13.11 -4.55
CA ARG A 97 -12.27 -14.11 -4.89
C ARG A 97 -11.70 -15.28 -5.69
N ALA A 98 -10.71 -15.05 -6.54
CA ALA A 98 -10.11 -16.10 -7.36
C ALA A 98 -9.13 -16.99 -6.56
N LYS A 99 -8.45 -16.43 -5.55
CA LYS A 99 -7.36 -17.11 -4.84
C LYS A 99 -7.80 -17.75 -3.52
N THR A 100 -8.78 -17.19 -2.80
CA THR A 100 -9.15 -17.65 -1.46
C THR A 100 -10.65 -17.52 -1.20
N ASP A 101 -11.21 -18.50 -0.48
CA ASP A 101 -12.61 -18.45 -0.01
C ASP A 101 -12.81 -17.43 1.12
N LYS A 102 -11.74 -17.14 1.87
CA LYS A 102 -11.75 -16.14 2.94
C LYS A 102 -11.29 -14.80 2.39
N ARG A 103 -12.22 -13.85 2.29
CA ARG A 103 -11.89 -12.48 1.86
C ARG A 103 -10.98 -11.82 2.90
N PRO A 104 -9.77 -11.37 2.51
CA PRO A 104 -8.96 -10.53 3.36
C PRO A 104 -9.71 -9.24 3.71
N ASN A 105 -9.43 -8.71 4.89
CA ASN A 105 -9.95 -7.41 5.30
C ASN A 105 -9.27 -6.33 4.44
N TYR A 106 -10.07 -5.49 3.79
CA TYR A 106 -9.59 -4.41 2.95
C TYR A 106 -10.09 -3.07 3.49
N VAL A 107 -9.19 -2.10 3.63
CA VAL A 107 -9.48 -0.77 4.19
C VAL A 107 -8.83 0.29 3.29
N PRO A 108 -9.61 1.19 2.65
CA PRO A 108 -9.05 2.35 1.99
C PRO A 108 -8.76 3.47 2.99
N THR A 109 -7.68 4.21 2.79
CA THR A 109 -7.34 5.36 3.62
C THR A 109 -8.21 6.57 3.35
N LEU A 110 -8.47 6.89 2.09
CA LEU A 110 -9.32 8.00 1.68
C LEU A 110 -10.40 7.55 0.68
N VAL A 111 -11.52 8.27 0.69
CA VAL A 111 -12.64 8.03 -0.24
C VAL A 111 -13.03 9.35 -0.88
N ARG A 112 -13.04 9.40 -2.21
CA ARG A 112 -13.44 10.57 -2.99
C ARG A 112 -14.83 11.04 -2.57
N GLY A 113 -14.95 12.34 -2.31
CA GLY A 113 -16.22 12.96 -1.90
C GLY A 113 -16.53 12.82 -0.41
N SER A 114 -15.66 12.17 0.37
CA SER A 114 -15.73 12.13 1.83
C SER A 114 -14.74 13.12 2.44
N ASP A 115 -15.00 13.54 3.68
CA ASP A 115 -14.02 14.30 4.46
C ASP A 115 -12.77 13.43 4.74
N ALA A 116 -11.59 14.03 4.58
CA ALA A 116 -10.32 13.31 4.72
C ALA A 116 -10.02 12.93 6.17
N VAL A 117 -10.38 13.78 7.14
CA VAL A 117 -10.19 13.52 8.57
C VAL A 117 -11.13 12.40 9.01
N GLU A 118 -12.40 12.46 8.61
CA GLU A 118 -13.36 11.40 8.89
C GLU A 118 -12.93 10.05 8.28
N SER A 119 -12.41 10.08 7.05
CA SER A 119 -11.89 8.87 6.38
C SER A 119 -10.70 8.28 7.13
N ALA A 120 -9.74 9.11 7.55
CA ALA A 120 -8.60 8.66 8.34
C ALA A 120 -9.02 8.10 9.71
N LEU A 121 -9.93 8.77 10.43
CA LEU A 121 -10.45 8.26 11.70
C LEU A 121 -11.23 6.94 11.52
N ARG A 122 -11.86 6.74 10.36
CA ARG A 122 -12.50 5.47 10.02
C ARG A 122 -11.48 4.35 9.86
N VAL A 123 -10.31 4.60 9.29
CA VAL A 123 -9.20 3.63 9.24
C VAL A 123 -8.77 3.25 10.65
N VAL A 124 -8.54 4.24 11.52
CA VAL A 124 -8.17 4.03 12.94
C VAL A 124 -9.20 3.15 13.63
N ARG A 125 -10.49 3.47 13.47
CA ARG A 125 -11.58 2.65 14.00
C ARG A 125 -11.51 1.22 13.49
N GLN A 126 -11.35 1.02 12.18
CA GLN A 126 -11.27 -0.33 11.59
C GLN A 126 -10.10 -1.11 12.19
N LEU A 127 -8.90 -0.53 12.21
CA LEU A 127 -7.71 -1.16 12.77
C LEU A 127 -7.91 -1.54 14.26
N LEU A 128 -8.44 -0.65 15.09
CA LEU A 128 -8.76 -0.93 16.50
C LEU A 128 -9.76 -2.08 16.66
N THR A 129 -10.84 -2.08 15.87
CA THR A 129 -11.87 -3.15 15.93
C THR A 129 -11.34 -4.51 15.47
N HIS A 130 -10.25 -4.54 14.70
CA HIS A 130 -9.55 -5.76 14.31
C HIS A 130 -8.41 -6.14 15.27
N GLY A 131 -8.26 -5.43 16.40
CA GLY A 131 -7.29 -5.73 17.44
C GLY A 131 -5.88 -5.21 17.18
N TYR A 132 -5.68 -4.32 16.20
CA TYR A 132 -4.39 -3.69 15.98
C TYR A 132 -4.14 -2.62 17.05
N PRO A 133 -2.96 -2.63 17.72
CA PRO A 133 -2.62 -1.59 18.66
C PRO A 133 -2.39 -0.27 17.91
N ILE A 134 -3.10 0.78 18.33
CA ILE A 134 -2.91 2.13 17.81
C ILE A 134 -2.63 3.05 18.98
N ASP A 135 -1.56 3.81 18.88
CA ASP A 135 -1.27 4.87 19.83
C ASP A 135 -2.20 6.07 19.55
N LEU A 136 -3.23 6.20 20.38
CA LEU A 136 -4.23 7.26 20.28
C LEU A 136 -3.68 8.65 20.61
N SER A 137 -2.49 8.77 21.21
CA SER A 137 -1.90 10.08 21.55
C SER A 137 -1.57 10.92 20.31
N TYR A 138 -1.31 10.28 19.17
CA TYR A 138 -1.11 10.97 17.89
C TYR A 138 -2.40 11.58 17.31
N ILE A 139 -3.55 11.12 17.80
CA ILE A 139 -4.87 11.55 17.33
C ILE A 139 -5.48 12.53 18.33
N ASN A 140 -5.40 12.17 19.61
CA ASN A 140 -5.88 12.95 20.73
C ASN A 140 -4.66 13.54 21.45
N PRO A 141 -4.30 14.82 21.19
CA PRO A 141 -3.24 15.47 21.94
C PRO A 141 -3.60 15.53 23.43
N GLU A 142 -2.61 15.84 24.28
CA GLU A 142 -2.85 16.01 25.71
C GLU A 142 -3.91 17.10 25.95
N THR A 143 -5.07 16.69 26.46
CA THR A 143 -6.22 17.55 26.75
C THR A 143 -6.87 17.13 28.07
N PRO A 144 -7.63 18.00 28.74
CA PRO A 144 -8.42 17.62 29.91
C PRO A 144 -9.34 16.44 29.56
N VAL A 145 -9.24 15.36 30.34
CA VAL A 145 -9.99 14.12 30.09
C VAL A 145 -11.40 14.19 30.69
N LEU A 146 -12.36 13.51 30.05
CA LEU A 146 -13.69 13.31 30.61
C LEU A 146 -13.61 12.32 31.78
N THR A 147 -14.06 12.72 32.97
CA THR A 147 -13.92 11.91 34.20
C THR A 147 -15.22 11.32 34.74
N ASP A 148 -16.36 11.63 34.13
CA ASP A 148 -17.71 11.34 34.62
C ASP A 148 -18.52 10.39 33.72
N LEU A 149 -17.84 9.58 32.91
CA LEU A 149 -18.48 8.57 32.07
C LEU A 149 -19.12 7.43 32.91
N PRO A 150 -20.25 6.85 32.45
CA PRO A 150 -20.84 5.67 33.08
C PRO A 150 -19.82 4.54 33.23
N LYS A 151 -19.91 3.81 34.34
CA LYS A 151 -19.09 2.60 34.54
C LYS A 151 -19.48 1.53 33.53
N TYR A 152 -18.53 0.64 33.25
CA TYR A 152 -18.79 -0.55 32.44
C TYR A 152 -19.97 -1.35 33.02
N PRO A 153 -20.96 -1.75 32.21
CA PRO A 153 -22.13 -2.52 32.66
C PRO A 153 -21.79 -3.85 33.34
#